data_AF-A0A1U6GQ26-F1
#
_entry.id   AF-A0A1U6GQ26-F1
#
_cell.length_a   1.000
_cell.length_b   1.000
_cell.length_c   1.000
_cell.angle_alpha   90.00
_cell.angle_beta   90.00
_cell.angle_gamma   90.00
#
_symmetry.space_group_name_H-M   'P 1'
#
loop_
_entity.id
_entity.type
_entity.pdbx_description
1 polymer ?
#
loop_
_entity_poly.entity_id
_entity_poly.type
_entity_poly.pdbx_seq_one_letter_code
_entity_poly.pdbx_strand_id
1 'polypeptide(L)'
;MDYQGQIDECLSNDTPLDDIVRRFFLVHPTYAFTENLIVADDILNRVSLNFSVPINDILVCGSAKLGFSLYKGTSYNPGSSDLDLAIINNKLYCDIFNRVLSETRNYSKGHLFRNSNLEKYKYGISLGMINYNFMPEIELKKDLLKFFDEMSIDYRSLFSGVSCCFYMSEDNFKQKQINGLSKWKNNNFKDYK
;
A
#
# COMPACT_ATOMS: atom_id res chain seq x y z
N MET A 1 -17.85 10.78 4.55
CA MET A 1 -17.85 9.61 5.46
C MET A 1 -16.89 9.89 6.59
N ASP A 2 -17.20 9.54 7.84
CA ASP A 2 -16.28 9.71 8.97
C ASP A 2 -15.69 8.36 9.38
N TYR A 3 -14.64 7.91 8.69
CA TYR A 3 -13.96 6.66 9.04
C TYR A 3 -13.06 6.79 10.26
N GLN A 4 -12.51 7.99 10.52
CA GLN A 4 -11.66 8.18 11.69
C GLN A 4 -12.47 7.99 12.97
N GLY A 5 -13.63 8.66 13.10
CA GLY A 5 -14.51 8.49 14.25
C GLY A 5 -14.98 7.05 14.44
N GLN A 6 -15.33 6.34 13.35
CA GLN A 6 -15.74 4.93 13.42
C GLN A 6 -14.59 3.99 13.82
N ILE A 7 -13.37 4.24 13.35
CA ILE A 7 -12.18 3.49 13.76
C ILE A 7 -11.89 3.73 15.25
N ASP A 8 -11.93 4.99 15.68
CA ASP A 8 -11.69 5.39 17.07
C ASP A 8 -12.74 4.78 18.02
N GLU A 9 -14.01 4.72 17.61
CA GLU A 9 -15.06 4.00 18.33
C GLU A 9 -14.78 2.49 18.42
N CYS A 10 -14.39 1.85 17.30
CA CYS A 10 -14.03 0.43 17.31
C CYS A 10 -12.86 0.15 18.26
N LEU A 11 -11.84 1.00 18.27
CA LEU A 11 -10.67 0.87 19.14
C LEU A 11 -11.03 1.07 20.62
N SER A 12 -11.93 2.01 20.92
CA SER A 12 -12.42 2.28 22.28
C SER A 12 -13.27 1.14 22.83
N ASN A 13 -13.97 0.43 21.94
CA ASN A 13 -14.74 -0.78 22.27
C ASN A 13 -13.90 -2.08 22.22
N ASP A 14 -12.57 -1.97 22.20
CA ASP A 14 -11.62 -3.09 22.10
C ASP A 14 -11.94 -4.10 20.99
N THR A 15 -12.47 -3.60 19.87
CA THR A 15 -12.69 -4.43 18.68
C THR A 15 -11.35 -5.00 18.20
N PRO A 16 -11.26 -6.31 17.88
CA PRO A 16 -10.04 -6.90 17.37
C PRO A 16 -9.50 -6.13 16.15
N LEU A 17 -8.19 -5.84 16.14
CA LEU A 17 -7.57 -5.04 15.06
C LEU A 17 -7.77 -5.69 13.68
N ASP A 18 -7.81 -7.02 13.62
CA ASP A 18 -8.08 -7.77 12.39
C ASP A 18 -9.47 -7.44 11.81
N ASP A 19 -10.48 -7.34 12.68
CA ASP A 19 -11.84 -6.98 12.27
C ASP A 19 -11.92 -5.54 11.78
N ILE A 20 -11.22 -4.62 12.44
CA ILE A 20 -11.12 -3.23 11.99
C ILE A 20 -10.47 -3.18 10.61
N VAL A 21 -9.34 -3.86 10.42
CA VAL A 21 -8.66 -3.89 9.11
C VAL A 21 -9.54 -4.49 8.02
N ARG A 22 -10.19 -5.63 8.28
CA ARG A 22 -11.12 -6.25 7.32
C ARG A 22 -12.25 -5.28 6.94
N ARG A 23 -12.88 -4.63 7.92
CA ARG A 23 -13.97 -3.66 7.66
C ARG A 23 -13.48 -2.47 6.83
N PHE A 24 -12.43 -1.78 7.28
CA PHE A 24 -12.04 -0.49 6.71
C PHE A 24 -11.13 -0.58 5.49
N PHE A 25 -10.29 -1.61 5.37
CA PHE A 25 -9.38 -1.73 4.23
C PHE A 25 -9.94 -2.61 3.11
N LEU A 26 -10.66 -3.69 3.45
CA LEU A 26 -11.14 -4.66 2.46
C LEU A 26 -12.58 -4.42 2.02
N VAL A 27 -13.49 -4.12 2.96
CA VAL A 27 -14.93 -4.04 2.67
C VAL A 27 -15.40 -2.63 2.36
N HIS A 28 -15.00 -1.64 3.18
CA HIS A 28 -15.46 -0.26 3.00
C HIS A 28 -14.94 0.35 1.70
N PRO A 29 -15.72 1.24 1.05
CA PRO A 29 -15.26 1.94 -0.14
C PRO A 29 -14.08 2.87 0.19
N THR A 30 -13.23 3.09 -0.79
CA THR A 30 -12.10 4.03 -0.69
C THR A 30 -12.60 5.46 -0.54
N TYR A 31 -12.18 6.14 0.52
CA TYR A 31 -12.59 7.52 0.81
C TYR A 31 -12.34 8.45 -0.38
N ALA A 32 -11.14 8.42 -0.97
CA ALA A 32 -10.77 9.28 -2.09
C ALA A 32 -11.62 9.07 -3.36
N PHE A 33 -12.37 7.98 -3.46
CA PHE A 33 -13.12 7.61 -4.67
C PHE A 33 -14.64 7.77 -4.53
N THR A 34 -15.16 8.13 -3.35
CA THR A 34 -16.62 8.10 -3.13
C THR A 34 -17.42 9.06 -3.99
N GLU A 35 -16.80 10.15 -4.44
CA GLU A 35 -17.43 11.13 -5.32
C GLU A 35 -17.01 10.96 -6.78
N ASN A 36 -16.10 10.03 -7.09
CA ASN A 36 -15.55 9.86 -8.43
C ASN A 36 -15.20 8.39 -8.75
N LEU A 37 -16.26 7.57 -8.87
CA LEU A 37 -16.12 6.14 -9.19
C LEU A 37 -15.55 5.88 -10.59
N ILE A 38 -15.72 6.82 -11.53
CA ILE A 38 -15.14 6.70 -12.89
C ILE A 38 -13.62 6.74 -12.80
N VAL A 39 -13.06 7.71 -12.06
CA VAL A 39 -11.61 7.77 -11.84
C VAL A 39 -11.10 6.54 -11.08
N ALA A 40 -11.89 6.02 -10.14
CA ALA A 40 -11.54 4.79 -9.45
C ALA A 40 -11.40 3.61 -10.43
N ASP A 41 -12.38 3.44 -11.32
CA ASP A 41 -12.35 2.42 -12.37
C ASP A 41 -11.14 2.62 -13.30
N ASP A 42 -10.92 3.83 -13.81
CA ASP A 42 -9.80 4.13 -14.71
C ASP A 42 -8.44 3.78 -14.10
N ILE A 43 -8.21 4.16 -12.84
CA ILE A 43 -6.96 3.88 -12.11
C ILE A 43 -6.80 2.38 -11.91
N LEU A 44 -7.80 1.70 -11.35
CA LEU A 44 -7.71 0.29 -11.00
C LEU A 44 -7.63 -0.60 -12.24
N ASN A 45 -8.39 -0.29 -13.28
CA ASN A 45 -8.35 -0.99 -14.56
C ASN A 45 -7.00 -0.81 -15.26
N ARG A 46 -6.42 0.40 -15.24
CA ARG A 46 -5.07 0.62 -15.80
C ARG A 46 -4.01 -0.25 -15.11
N VAL A 47 -4.05 -0.34 -13.79
CA VAL A 47 -3.14 -1.19 -13.01
C VAL A 47 -3.40 -2.68 -13.30
N SER A 48 -4.67 -3.08 -13.35
CA SER A 48 -5.09 -4.45 -13.68
C SER A 48 -4.55 -4.89 -15.04
N LEU A 49 -4.72 -4.06 -16.08
CA LEU A 49 -4.23 -4.35 -17.43
C LEU A 49 -2.70 -4.40 -17.49
N ASN A 50 -2.01 -3.45 -16.85
CA ASN A 50 -0.55 -3.39 -16.87
C ASN A 50 0.09 -4.63 -16.22
N PHE A 51 -0.45 -5.08 -15.08
CA PHE A 51 0.10 -6.21 -14.34
C PHE A 51 -0.57 -7.55 -14.65
N SER A 52 -1.61 -7.56 -15.50
CA SER A 52 -2.41 -8.74 -15.81
C SER A 52 -2.95 -9.44 -14.55
N VAL A 53 -3.44 -8.64 -13.60
CA VAL A 53 -4.07 -9.12 -12.35
C VAL A 53 -5.55 -8.73 -12.32
N PRO A 54 -6.44 -9.52 -11.69
CA PRO A 54 -7.81 -9.11 -11.45
C PRO A 54 -7.89 -7.75 -10.74
N ILE A 55 -8.87 -6.90 -11.10
CA ILE A 55 -9.12 -5.62 -10.41
C ILE A 55 -9.30 -5.80 -8.90
N ASN A 56 -9.95 -6.89 -8.48
CA ASN A 56 -10.20 -7.20 -7.07
C ASN A 56 -8.92 -7.50 -6.26
N ASP A 57 -7.80 -7.77 -6.93
CA ASP A 57 -6.50 -7.94 -6.26
C ASP A 57 -5.86 -6.58 -5.91
N ILE A 58 -6.46 -5.47 -6.35
CA ILE A 58 -5.90 -4.12 -6.21
C ILE A 58 -6.72 -3.37 -5.17
N LEU A 59 -6.07 -3.02 -4.06
CA LEU A 59 -6.66 -2.23 -2.99
C LEU A 59 -5.98 -0.87 -2.88
N VAL A 60 -6.72 0.12 -2.39
CA VAL A 60 -6.14 1.38 -1.91
C VAL A 60 -5.83 1.24 -0.42
N CYS A 61 -4.71 1.79 0.01
CA CYS A 61 -4.35 1.92 1.42
C CYS A 61 -3.91 3.36 1.74
N GLY A 62 -3.33 3.57 2.92
CA GLY A 62 -2.91 4.90 3.34
C GLY A 62 -4.09 5.87 3.56
N SER A 63 -3.81 7.17 3.46
CA SER A 63 -4.80 8.21 3.74
C SER A 63 -5.90 8.29 2.70
N ALA A 64 -5.62 7.98 1.43
CA ALA A 64 -6.65 7.92 0.38
C ALA A 64 -7.72 6.85 0.68
N LYS A 65 -7.36 5.75 1.35
CA LYS A 65 -8.32 4.72 1.77
C LYS A 65 -9.22 5.20 2.90
N LEU A 66 -8.62 5.74 3.95
CA LEU A 66 -9.32 6.03 5.22
C LEU A 66 -9.85 7.46 5.32
N GLY A 67 -9.42 8.38 4.46
CA GLY A 67 -9.68 9.81 4.61
C GLY A 67 -8.76 10.51 5.61
N PHE A 68 -7.81 9.79 6.22
CA PHE A 68 -6.78 10.35 7.10
C PHE A 68 -5.57 9.42 7.21
N SER A 69 -4.42 9.97 7.62
CA SER A 69 -3.20 9.20 7.82
C SER A 69 -3.14 8.57 9.22
N LEU A 70 -3.08 7.24 9.31
CA LEU A 70 -2.79 6.54 10.58
C LEU A 70 -1.38 6.87 11.15
N TYR A 71 -0.47 7.40 10.32
CA TYR A 71 0.88 7.75 10.76
C TYR A 71 0.96 9.21 11.25
N LYS A 72 0.36 10.15 10.51
CA LYS A 72 0.45 11.59 10.77
C LYS A 72 -0.77 12.18 11.50
N GLY A 73 -1.90 11.47 11.50
CA GLY A 73 -3.20 12.00 11.95
C GLY A 73 -3.80 13.07 11.05
N THR A 74 -3.15 13.41 9.93
CA THR A 74 -3.62 14.45 9.01
C THR A 74 -4.73 13.92 8.11
N SER A 75 -5.76 14.72 7.89
CA SER A 75 -6.83 14.43 6.93
C SER A 75 -6.30 14.28 5.50
N TYR A 76 -6.97 13.43 4.73
CA TYR A 76 -6.77 13.35 3.29
C TYR A 76 -7.18 14.66 2.64
N ASN A 77 -6.36 15.13 1.70
CA ASN A 77 -6.62 16.32 0.91
C ASN A 77 -6.33 16.04 -0.57
N PRO A 78 -7.33 16.16 -1.47
CA PRO A 78 -7.13 16.01 -2.92
C PRO A 78 -5.98 16.87 -3.45
N GLY A 79 -5.18 16.30 -4.35
CA GLY A 79 -4.01 16.92 -4.98
C GLY A 79 -2.78 17.06 -4.07
N SER A 80 -2.92 16.84 -2.75
CA SER A 80 -1.83 16.97 -1.77
C SER A 80 -1.50 15.66 -1.05
N SER A 81 -2.39 14.67 -1.11
CA SER A 81 -2.19 13.34 -0.53
C SER A 81 -1.84 12.34 -1.62
N ASP A 82 -0.97 11.38 -1.28
CA ASP A 82 -0.61 10.30 -2.17
C ASP A 82 -1.75 9.27 -2.30
N LEU A 83 -1.76 8.57 -3.44
CA LEU A 83 -2.54 7.36 -3.64
C LEU A 83 -1.63 6.14 -3.48
N ASP A 84 -1.75 5.45 -2.34
CA ASP A 84 -1.00 4.23 -2.08
C ASP A 84 -1.82 3.00 -2.48
N LEU A 85 -1.33 2.25 -3.45
CA LEU A 85 -1.93 1.01 -3.92
C LEU A 85 -1.28 -0.22 -3.28
N ALA A 86 -2.06 -1.28 -3.14
CA ALA A 86 -1.62 -2.59 -2.73
C ALA A 86 -2.13 -3.62 -3.74
N ILE A 87 -1.21 -4.34 -4.40
CA ILE A 87 -1.56 -5.45 -5.28
C ILE A 87 -1.33 -6.75 -4.52
N ILE A 88 -2.41 -7.47 -4.24
CA ILE A 88 -2.45 -8.71 -3.47
C ILE A 88 -2.59 -9.88 -4.44
N ASN A 89 -1.47 -10.32 -5.01
CA ASN A 89 -1.46 -11.39 -5.98
C ASN A 89 -0.20 -12.25 -5.81
N ASN A 90 -0.39 -13.51 -5.39
CA ASN A 90 0.72 -14.41 -5.07
C ASN A 90 1.63 -14.68 -6.28
N LYS A 91 1.04 -14.85 -7.48
CA LYS A 91 1.79 -15.13 -8.70
C LYS A 91 2.68 -13.94 -9.06
N LEU A 92 2.11 -12.75 -9.15
CA LEU A 92 2.86 -11.52 -9.47
C LEU A 92 3.95 -11.26 -8.43
N TYR A 93 3.65 -11.43 -7.14
CA TYR A 93 4.64 -11.31 -6.07
C TYR A 93 5.82 -12.27 -6.29
N CYS A 94 5.55 -13.55 -6.54
CA CYS A 94 6.58 -14.56 -6.79
C CYS A 94 7.38 -14.25 -8.04
N ASP A 95 6.74 -13.78 -9.11
CA ASP A 95 7.40 -13.42 -10.37
C ASP A 95 8.39 -12.25 -10.16
N ILE A 96 7.98 -11.19 -9.45
CA ILE A 96 8.84 -10.05 -9.08
C ILE A 96 9.99 -10.53 -8.18
N PHE A 97 9.68 -11.32 -7.15
CA PHE A 97 10.66 -11.83 -6.19
C PHE A 97 11.74 -12.68 -6.88
N ASN A 98 11.34 -13.63 -7.72
CA ASN A 98 12.24 -14.50 -8.48
C ASN A 98 13.11 -13.71 -9.44
N ARG A 99 12.56 -12.66 -10.06
CA ARG A 99 13.34 -11.76 -10.92
C ARG A 99 14.45 -11.05 -10.14
N VAL A 100 14.13 -10.53 -8.96
CA VAL A 100 15.13 -9.91 -8.08
C VAL A 100 16.22 -10.90 -7.66
N LEU A 101 15.85 -12.12 -7.24
CA LEU A 101 16.81 -13.15 -6.86
C LEU A 101 17.76 -13.49 -8.02
N SER A 102 17.22 -13.68 -9.22
CA SER A 102 17.98 -14.01 -10.41
C SER A 102 18.99 -12.90 -10.76
N GLU A 103 18.54 -11.65 -10.85
CA GLU A 103 19.40 -10.54 -11.28
C GLU A 103 20.48 -10.18 -10.24
N THR A 104 20.17 -10.33 -8.96
CA THR A 104 21.08 -10.04 -7.84
C THR A 104 21.99 -11.20 -7.46
N ARG A 105 21.79 -12.40 -8.05
CA ARG A 105 22.43 -13.66 -7.64
C ARG A 105 22.20 -13.94 -6.15
N ASN A 106 20.93 -14.07 -5.76
CA ASN A 106 20.52 -14.28 -4.37
C ASN A 106 21.10 -13.23 -3.42
N TYR A 107 20.99 -11.95 -3.81
CA TYR A 107 21.51 -10.79 -3.07
C TYR A 107 23.03 -10.67 -2.97
N SER A 108 23.82 -11.54 -3.61
CA SER A 108 25.29 -11.42 -3.58
C SER A 108 25.79 -10.13 -4.25
N LYS A 109 25.02 -9.58 -5.21
CA LYS A 109 25.28 -8.28 -5.83
C LYS A 109 24.67 -7.13 -5.02
N GLY A 110 25.11 -6.97 -3.77
CA GLY A 110 24.61 -5.93 -2.87
C GLY A 110 24.75 -4.49 -3.41
N HIS A 111 25.75 -4.23 -4.27
CA HIS A 111 25.96 -2.92 -4.91
C HIS A 111 24.81 -2.47 -5.81
N LEU A 112 23.92 -3.38 -6.25
CA LEU A 112 22.73 -3.02 -7.01
C LEU A 112 21.67 -2.34 -6.13
N PHE A 113 21.79 -2.42 -4.80
CA PHE A 113 20.89 -1.72 -3.89
C PHE A 113 21.52 -0.39 -3.49
N ARG A 114 20.76 0.71 -3.57
CA ARG A 114 21.17 1.98 -2.93
C ARG A 114 21.38 1.76 -1.43
N ASN A 115 22.28 2.53 -0.81
CA ASN A 115 22.66 2.39 0.60
C ASN A 115 21.43 2.13 1.52
N SER A 116 21.52 1.14 2.40
CA SER A 116 20.46 0.64 3.30
C SER A 116 19.24 -0.05 2.66
N ASN A 117 19.06 -0.01 1.33
CA ASN A 117 17.86 -0.58 0.71
C ASN A 117 17.81 -2.10 0.76
N LEU A 118 18.95 -2.80 0.74
CA LEU A 118 18.94 -4.26 0.82
C LEU A 118 18.26 -4.77 2.10
N GLU A 119 18.57 -4.17 3.24
CA GLU A 119 17.98 -4.57 4.52
C GLU A 119 16.50 -4.18 4.61
N LYS A 120 16.11 -3.00 4.09
CA LYS A 120 14.69 -2.62 3.97
C LYS A 120 13.91 -3.55 3.04
N TYR A 121 14.54 -3.97 1.94
CA TYR A 121 13.95 -4.91 0.99
C TYR A 121 13.76 -6.28 1.64
N LYS A 122 14.81 -6.85 2.25
CA LYS A 122 14.72 -8.13 2.99
C LYS A 122 13.69 -8.09 4.10
N TYR A 123 13.62 -6.97 4.83
CA TYR A 123 12.58 -6.76 5.83
C TYR A 123 11.18 -6.80 5.20
N GLY A 124 10.96 -6.12 4.07
CA GLY A 124 9.72 -6.24 3.31
C GLY A 124 9.40 -7.68 2.92
N ILE A 125 10.37 -8.43 2.38
CA ILE A 125 10.21 -9.84 2.04
C ILE A 125 9.79 -10.68 3.25
N SER A 126 10.38 -10.44 4.42
CA SER A 126 10.01 -11.15 5.66
C SER A 126 8.55 -10.91 6.08
N LEU A 127 7.95 -9.82 5.60
CA LEU A 127 6.54 -9.48 5.80
C LEU A 127 5.63 -9.92 4.65
N GLY A 128 6.17 -10.57 3.61
CA GLY A 128 5.44 -10.91 2.38
C GLY A 128 5.07 -9.67 1.55
N MET A 129 5.90 -8.63 1.57
CA MET A 129 5.65 -7.34 0.92
C MET A 129 6.87 -6.89 0.09
N ILE A 130 6.68 -6.54 -1.17
CA ILE A 130 7.69 -5.90 -2.02
C ILE A 130 7.30 -4.45 -2.22
N ASN A 131 8.17 -3.54 -1.81
CA ASN A 131 8.11 -2.12 -2.16
C ASN A 131 9.21 -1.82 -3.17
N TYR A 132 8.83 -1.40 -4.38
CA TYR A 132 9.77 -1.21 -5.47
C TYR A 132 10.80 -0.10 -5.22
N ASN A 133 10.54 0.83 -4.30
CA ASN A 133 11.51 1.85 -3.91
C ASN A 133 12.78 1.23 -3.29
N PHE A 134 12.65 0.07 -2.64
CA PHE A 134 13.76 -0.66 -2.01
C PHE A 134 14.33 -1.78 -2.89
N MET A 135 13.74 -2.05 -4.06
CA MET A 135 14.29 -3.01 -5.02
C MET A 135 15.70 -2.58 -5.51
N PRO A 136 16.50 -3.54 -6.01
CA PRO A 136 17.78 -3.22 -6.65
C PRO A 136 17.56 -2.37 -7.92
N GLU A 137 18.58 -1.64 -8.35
CA GLU A 137 18.62 -0.84 -9.57
C GLU A 137 18.72 -1.76 -10.81
N ILE A 138 17.63 -2.47 -11.09
CA ILE A 138 17.44 -3.39 -12.22
C ILE A 138 16.34 -2.86 -13.15
N GLU A 139 16.24 -3.43 -14.35
CA GLU A 139 15.27 -2.96 -15.35
C GLU A 139 13.83 -3.03 -14.85
N LEU A 140 13.47 -4.13 -14.16
CA LEU A 140 12.16 -4.27 -13.52
C LEU A 140 11.81 -3.10 -12.60
N LYS A 141 12.77 -2.59 -11.81
CA LYS A 141 12.52 -1.42 -10.94
C LYS A 141 12.26 -0.17 -11.77
N LYS A 142 12.99 0.03 -12.88
CA LYS A 142 12.79 1.18 -13.76
C LYS A 142 11.42 1.14 -14.42
N ASP A 143 10.98 -0.02 -14.88
CA ASP A 143 9.67 -0.20 -15.50
C ASP A 143 8.54 0.11 -14.50
N LEU A 144 8.66 -0.39 -13.27
CA LEU A 144 7.73 -0.08 -12.19
C LEU A 144 7.69 1.41 -11.86
N LEU A 145 8.85 2.05 -11.71
CA LEU A 145 8.94 3.49 -11.45
C LEU A 145 8.29 4.29 -12.59
N LYS A 146 8.65 3.99 -13.84
CA LYS A 146 8.09 4.66 -15.01
C LYS A 146 6.57 4.58 -15.04
N PHE A 147 6.01 3.40 -14.84
CA PHE A 147 4.56 3.21 -14.84
C PHE A 147 3.85 4.05 -13.76
N PHE A 148 4.34 4.01 -12.52
CA PHE A 148 3.72 4.76 -11.42
C PHE A 148 3.99 6.27 -11.48
N ASP A 149 5.12 6.70 -12.05
CA ASP A 149 5.42 8.11 -12.31
C ASP A 149 4.48 8.67 -13.40
N GLU A 150 4.23 7.92 -14.47
CA GLU A 150 3.23 8.28 -15.50
C GLU A 150 1.83 8.39 -14.90
N MET A 151 1.41 7.43 -14.07
CA MET A 151 0.14 7.53 -13.33
C MET A 151 0.10 8.77 -12.42
N SER A 152 1.20 9.08 -11.73
CA SER A 152 1.29 10.26 -10.86
C SER A 152 1.09 11.55 -11.64
N ILE A 153 1.63 11.63 -12.86
CA ILE A 153 1.45 12.77 -13.76
C ILE A 153 -0.01 12.88 -14.20
N ASP A 154 -0.60 11.78 -14.66
CA ASP A 154 -1.96 11.76 -15.21
C ASP A 154 -3.03 12.10 -14.15
N TYR A 155 -2.80 11.72 -12.89
CA TYR A 155 -3.74 11.94 -11.79
C TYR A 155 -3.29 13.02 -10.79
N ARG A 156 -2.35 13.90 -11.18
CA ARG A 156 -1.77 14.95 -10.31
C ARG A 156 -2.77 15.94 -9.70
N SER A 157 -3.94 16.11 -10.34
CA SER A 157 -5.00 16.98 -9.83
C SER A 157 -5.70 16.39 -8.61
N LEU A 158 -5.61 15.06 -8.43
CA LEU A 158 -6.28 14.31 -7.38
C LEU A 158 -5.30 13.76 -6.35
N PHE A 159 -4.06 13.46 -6.75
CA PHE A 159 -3.05 12.87 -5.88
C PHE A 159 -1.68 13.51 -6.10
N SER A 160 -0.90 13.71 -5.04
CA SER A 160 0.48 14.22 -5.15
C SER A 160 1.45 13.19 -5.77
N GLY A 161 1.11 11.91 -5.67
CA GLY A 161 1.82 10.80 -6.26
C GLY A 161 0.96 9.54 -6.19
N VAL A 162 1.25 8.58 -7.07
CA VAL A 162 0.68 7.24 -7.07
C VAL A 162 1.81 6.25 -6.80
N SER A 163 1.64 5.41 -5.79
CA SER A 163 2.64 4.43 -5.38
C SER A 163 2.02 3.05 -5.19
N CYS A 164 2.84 2.01 -5.12
CA CYS A 164 2.34 0.65 -4.94
C CYS A 164 3.28 -0.24 -4.11
N CYS A 165 2.69 -1.13 -3.31
CA CYS A 165 3.36 -2.30 -2.75
C CYS A 165 2.71 -3.58 -3.25
N PHE A 166 3.51 -4.62 -3.48
CA PHE A 166 3.04 -5.95 -3.88
C PHE A 166 3.03 -6.86 -2.66
N TYR A 167 1.92 -7.56 -2.43
CA TYR A 167 1.73 -8.45 -1.30
C TYR A 167 1.52 -9.89 -1.76
N MET A 168 2.14 -10.82 -1.02
CA MET A 168 2.06 -12.25 -1.30
C MET A 168 0.66 -12.83 -1.03
N SER A 169 -0.05 -12.28 -0.04
CA SER A 169 -1.39 -12.70 0.38
C SER A 169 -2.15 -11.56 1.07
N GLU A 170 -3.46 -11.75 1.24
CA GLU A 170 -4.30 -10.83 2.02
C GLU A 170 -3.81 -10.72 3.47
N ASP A 171 -3.38 -11.83 4.09
CA ASP A 171 -2.86 -11.82 5.45
C ASP A 171 -1.63 -10.93 5.59
N ASN A 172 -0.69 -10.98 4.62
CA ASN A 172 0.47 -10.10 4.62
C ASN A 172 0.07 -8.62 4.54
N PHE A 173 -0.93 -8.30 3.72
CA PHE A 173 -1.49 -6.95 3.64
C PHE A 173 -2.17 -6.54 4.96
N LYS A 174 -3.02 -7.39 5.52
CA LYS A 174 -3.72 -7.13 6.78
C LYS A 174 -2.75 -6.87 7.92
N GLN A 175 -1.71 -7.69 8.06
CA GLN A 175 -0.69 -7.50 9.09
C GLN A 175 0.04 -6.16 8.96
N LYS A 176 0.28 -5.69 7.72
CA LYS A 176 0.84 -4.35 7.51
C LYS A 176 -0.10 -3.25 8.01
N GLN A 177 -1.41 -3.37 7.77
CA GLN A 177 -2.39 -2.39 8.26
C GLN A 177 -2.58 -2.49 9.78
N ILE A 178 -2.59 -3.69 10.36
CA ILE A 178 -2.65 -3.92 11.81
C ILE A 178 -1.47 -3.22 12.50
N ASN A 179 -0.27 -3.29 11.93
CA ASN A 179 0.90 -2.58 12.46
C ASN A 179 0.73 -1.05 12.45
N GLY A 180 0.09 -0.50 11.41
CA GLY A 180 -0.26 0.93 11.36
C GLY A 180 -1.30 1.31 12.41
N LEU A 181 -2.37 0.52 12.50
CA LEU A 181 -3.47 0.72 13.44
C LEU A 181 -3.04 0.56 14.90
N SER A 182 -2.16 -0.40 15.19
CA SER A 182 -1.57 -0.59 16.53
C SER A 182 -0.79 0.64 16.98
N LYS A 183 -0.01 1.25 16.06
CA LYS A 183 0.70 2.51 16.35
C LYS A 183 -0.27 3.65 16.58
N TRP A 184 -1.33 3.75 15.78
CA TRP A 184 -2.40 4.73 16.00
C TRP A 184 -3.06 4.56 17.37
N LYS A 185 -3.45 3.33 17.75
CA LYS A 185 -4.02 3.01 19.07
C LYS A 185 -3.07 3.46 20.19
N ASN A 186 -1.80 3.06 20.10
CA ASN A 186 -0.78 3.39 21.10
C ASN A 186 -0.46 4.90 21.19
N ASN A 187 -0.71 5.69 20.15
CA ASN A 187 -0.43 7.12 20.18
C ASN A 187 -1.62 7.94 20.70
N ASN A 188 -2.85 7.44 20.56
CA ASN A 188 -4.06 8.22 20.82
C ASN A 188 -4.94 7.67 21.97
N PHE A 189 -4.74 6.42 22.41
CA PHE A 189 -5.61 5.74 23.39
C PHE A 189 -4.84 5.17 24.59
N LYS A 190 -3.72 5.81 24.97
CA LYS A 190 -2.79 5.31 26.00
C LYS A 190 -3.34 5.24 27.43
N ASP A 191 -4.54 5.78 27.69
CA ASP A 191 -5.05 6.02 29.05
C ASP A 191 -6.26 5.15 29.47
N TYR A 192 -6.51 4.02 28.82
CA TYR A 192 -7.57 3.07 29.24
C TYR A 192 -7.00 1.77 29.83
N LYS A 193 -6.21 1.90 30.90
CA LYS A 193 -5.86 0.78 31.78
C LYS A 193 -6.12 1.12 33.23
#